data_AF-A0A1X0NRU6-F1
#
_entry.id   AF-A0A1X0NRU6-F1
#
_cell.length_a   1.000
_cell.length_b   1.000
_cell.length_c   1.000
_cell.angle_alpha   90.00
_cell.angle_beta   90.00
_cell.angle_gamma   90.00
#
_symmetry.space_group_name_H-M   'P 1'
#
loop_
_entity.id
_entity.type
_entity.pdbx_description
1 polymer ?
#
loop_
_entity_poly.entity_id
_entity_poly.type
_entity_poly.pdbx_seq_one_letter_code
_entity_poly.pdbx_strand_id
1 'polypeptide(L)'
;MQSGLYIFRFIPPHCPPEVEKSTDSKEECHVPQSSEELNDWHVLLKITVESEGLSVGPQGKIFVMEDECCANSGSSGEPIVISALGRVPRPIKDRNVTVVMRYPCRWQYAEILRFDVHFDKLEGYVLGSKEEMLYDVTVSYEGSQAYGGYIGEATVEVEGKPFPLPHRLRLVLEPYAGPLCTMCLDPIYAQGYGCSGCGMVEYCSTECQAAHMSGGHGLLCQKLKQTYTQSSEKVVAETEKGTEIVAWWRCLGDASYSILVDYRNDLGQAIEFFICTLKPAQDEGLRYRYIVEKGTTPKEVNQEKLAEFACAVFSAVSKNAISKGCASLAAACLNYIFVFSRHIDAIVDSHFIYYSSYLSEDFEGTMCSVEEYVTYARPLHELGVALIEFALKSPTALLFWHRIKMAKNVCISLYNVDTRCQCSEIKELVNAIPRQQRETLHLLSKLFLIMASRAPKREGLRLLEQAEKCLRDCLPTEPEGREGDGEGDGDEDHLEEMELSCLATLYFRLAVLLRLYGDANKTREADALKAHGDELLAKAKAMQAEEEASKKKAEDENEKMKEKKKDF
;
A
#
# COMPACT_ATOMS: atom_id res chain seq x y z
N MET A 1 -11.90 -4.97 -5.16
CA MET A 1 -11.12 -4.78 -6.41
C MET A 1 -9.80 -4.11 -6.07
N GLN A 2 -8.70 -4.45 -6.75
CA GLN A 2 -7.39 -3.79 -6.59
C GLN A 2 -6.98 -3.09 -7.90
N SER A 3 -6.20 -2.02 -7.83
CA SER A 3 -5.63 -1.39 -9.03
C SER A 3 -4.67 -2.37 -9.72
N GLY A 4 -4.75 -2.50 -11.04
CA GLY A 4 -3.91 -3.40 -11.80
C GLY A 4 -4.39 -3.65 -13.21
N LEU A 5 -3.74 -4.61 -13.88
CA LEU A 5 -4.14 -5.11 -15.18
C LEU A 5 -5.20 -6.21 -15.01
N TYR A 6 -6.24 -6.14 -15.82
CA TYR A 6 -7.30 -7.13 -15.87
C TYR A 6 -7.45 -7.62 -17.30
N ILE A 7 -7.63 -8.93 -17.46
CA ILE A 7 -8.00 -9.52 -18.74
C ILE A 7 -9.52 -9.62 -18.78
N PHE A 8 -10.10 -9.01 -19.80
CA PHE A 8 -11.49 -9.15 -20.17
C PHE A 8 -11.62 -10.20 -21.27
N ARG A 9 -12.36 -11.27 -20.97
CA ARG A 9 -12.54 -12.45 -21.83
C ARG A 9 -14.01 -12.73 -22.12
N PHE A 10 -14.25 -13.23 -23.32
CA PHE A 10 -15.53 -13.85 -23.70
C PHE A 10 -15.56 -15.31 -23.24
N ILE A 11 -16.69 -15.75 -22.68
CA ILE A 11 -16.93 -17.17 -22.34
C ILE A 11 -18.08 -17.69 -23.20
N PRO A 12 -17.92 -18.85 -23.88
CA PRO A 12 -19.00 -19.43 -24.64
C PRO A 12 -20.05 -20.01 -23.69
N PRO A 13 -21.33 -20.05 -24.08
CA PRO A 13 -22.32 -20.81 -23.33
C PRO A 13 -21.92 -22.30 -23.33
N HIS A 14 -21.87 -22.94 -22.15
CA HIS A 14 -21.76 -24.39 -22.06
C HIS A 14 -22.99 -25.03 -22.73
N CYS A 15 -22.79 -25.74 -23.84
CA CYS A 15 -23.77 -26.72 -24.29
C CYS A 15 -23.79 -27.89 -23.29
N PRO A 16 -24.94 -28.27 -22.71
CA PRO A 16 -25.01 -29.53 -21.97
C PRO A 16 -24.74 -30.69 -22.94
N PRO A 17 -24.07 -31.78 -22.50
CA PRO A 17 -23.82 -32.93 -23.36
C PRO A 17 -25.17 -33.48 -23.82
N GLU A 18 -25.34 -33.57 -25.14
CA GLU A 18 -26.52 -34.20 -25.74
C GLU A 18 -26.63 -35.63 -25.21
N VAL A 19 -27.77 -35.93 -24.58
CA VAL A 19 -28.14 -37.29 -24.22
C VAL A 19 -28.37 -38.03 -25.54
N GLU A 20 -27.44 -38.93 -25.88
CA GLU A 20 -27.59 -39.85 -27.01
C GLU A 20 -28.97 -40.53 -26.94
N LYS A 21 -29.84 -40.16 -27.88
CA LYS A 21 -30.91 -41.04 -28.35
C LYS A 21 -30.74 -41.22 -29.84
N SER A 22 -30.34 -42.44 -30.18
CA SER A 22 -30.33 -42.99 -31.51
C SER A 22 -31.68 -42.82 -32.22
N THR A 23 -31.65 -42.44 -33.50
CA THR A 23 -32.04 -43.30 -34.62
C THR A 23 -31.84 -42.58 -35.96
N ASP A 24 -31.47 -43.38 -36.96
CA ASP A 24 -31.10 -43.03 -38.33
C ASP A 24 -31.96 -41.97 -39.04
N SER A 25 -31.31 -41.00 -39.69
CA SER A 25 -31.46 -40.76 -41.14
C SER A 25 -30.54 -39.62 -41.61
N LYS A 26 -30.01 -39.78 -42.82
CA LYS A 26 -29.09 -38.86 -43.50
C LYS A 26 -29.81 -37.56 -43.89
N GLU A 27 -29.35 -36.44 -43.36
CA GLU A 27 -29.34 -35.14 -44.04
C GLU A 27 -28.04 -34.43 -43.65
N GLU A 28 -27.29 -33.97 -44.66
CA GLU A 28 -26.06 -33.19 -44.50
C GLU A 28 -26.41 -31.84 -43.84
N CYS A 29 -26.40 -31.82 -42.51
CA CYS A 29 -26.40 -30.59 -41.75
C CYS A 29 -24.96 -30.11 -41.66
N HIS A 30 -24.62 -29.03 -42.37
CA HIS A 30 -23.39 -28.27 -42.13
C HIS A 30 -23.37 -27.84 -40.66
N VAL A 31 -22.66 -28.60 -39.83
CA VAL A 31 -22.30 -28.18 -38.47
C VAL A 31 -21.39 -26.96 -38.63
N PRO A 32 -21.76 -25.77 -38.11
CA PRO A 32 -20.87 -24.62 -38.12
C PRO A 32 -19.59 -24.98 -37.38
N GLN A 33 -18.45 -24.55 -37.93
CA GLN A 33 -17.15 -24.64 -37.30
C GLN A 33 -17.19 -24.10 -35.86
N SER A 34 -16.40 -24.76 -35.03
CA SER A 34 -16.41 -24.84 -33.57
C SER A 34 -16.57 -23.52 -32.82
N SER A 35 -17.31 -23.60 -31.71
CA SER A 35 -17.41 -22.64 -30.60
C SER A 35 -16.09 -22.28 -29.90
N GLU A 36 -14.94 -22.67 -30.44
CA GLU A 36 -13.61 -22.40 -29.92
C GLU A 36 -13.09 -21.00 -30.34
N GLU A 37 -13.55 -20.45 -31.46
CA GLU A 37 -13.01 -19.21 -32.05
C GLU A 37 -13.42 -17.92 -31.29
N LEU A 38 -14.49 -17.96 -30.50
CA LEU A 38 -14.92 -16.84 -29.64
C LEU A 38 -13.97 -16.60 -28.44
N ASN A 39 -13.15 -17.58 -28.07
CA ASN A 39 -12.25 -17.52 -26.90
C ASN A 39 -10.88 -16.91 -27.22
N ASP A 40 -10.61 -16.62 -28.50
CA ASP A 40 -9.28 -16.21 -28.93
C ASP A 40 -8.98 -14.73 -28.69
N TRP A 41 -9.96 -13.93 -28.20
CA TRP A 41 -9.78 -12.50 -27.95
C TRP A 41 -9.69 -12.16 -26.46
N HIS A 42 -8.64 -11.42 -26.11
CA HIS A 42 -8.44 -10.84 -24.79
C HIS A 42 -8.33 -9.32 -24.92
N VAL A 43 -9.11 -8.59 -24.14
CA VAL A 43 -8.89 -7.15 -23.96
C VAL A 43 -8.19 -6.94 -22.64
N LEU A 44 -6.97 -6.43 -22.67
CA LEU A 44 -6.25 -6.03 -21.49
C LEU A 44 -6.75 -4.64 -21.07
N LEU A 45 -7.40 -4.59 -19.93
CA LEU A 45 -7.93 -3.39 -19.30
C LEU A 45 -7.03 -2.99 -18.14
N LYS A 46 -6.76 -1.70 -18.02
CA LYS A 46 -6.12 -1.15 -16.82
C LYS A 46 -7.21 -0.60 -15.91
N ILE A 47 -7.25 -1.04 -14.66
CA ILE A 47 -8.23 -0.56 -13.69
C ILE A 47 -7.50 0.08 -12.53
N THR A 48 -7.91 1.30 -12.19
CA THR A 48 -7.38 2.05 -11.06
C THR A 48 -8.49 2.17 -10.01
N VAL A 49 -8.16 1.83 -8.78
CA VAL A 49 -8.98 2.10 -7.61
C VAL A 49 -8.44 3.39 -6.98
N GLU A 50 -9.24 4.44 -6.99
CA GLU A 50 -8.99 5.70 -6.29
C GLU A 50 -9.81 5.75 -4.99
N SER A 51 -9.40 6.61 -4.06
CA SER A 51 -9.91 6.74 -2.69
C SER A 51 -11.43 6.59 -2.52
N GLU A 52 -12.26 7.05 -3.47
CA GLU A 52 -13.73 6.90 -3.43
C GLU A 52 -14.35 6.26 -4.68
N GLY A 53 -13.56 5.80 -5.66
CA GLY A 53 -14.09 5.37 -6.96
C GLY A 53 -13.20 4.39 -7.71
N LEU A 54 -13.81 3.54 -8.52
CA LEU A 54 -13.12 2.81 -9.57
C LEU A 54 -12.94 3.74 -10.78
N SER A 55 -11.89 3.54 -11.56
CA SER A 55 -11.73 4.10 -12.89
C SER A 55 -11.08 3.06 -13.79
N VAL A 56 -11.42 3.07 -15.08
CA VAL A 56 -10.79 2.22 -16.09
C VAL A 56 -9.99 3.13 -17.00
N GLY A 57 -8.76 2.73 -17.30
CA GLY A 57 -7.92 3.43 -18.25
C GLY A 57 -8.66 3.57 -19.58
N PRO A 58 -8.60 4.75 -20.23
CA PRO A 58 -9.45 5.04 -21.39
C PRO A 58 -9.10 4.20 -22.61
N GLN A 59 -7.94 3.52 -22.61
CA GLN A 59 -7.49 2.65 -23.69
C GLN A 59 -7.25 1.23 -23.19
N GLY A 60 -7.87 0.25 -23.84
CA GLY A 60 -7.56 -1.17 -23.69
C GLY A 60 -6.76 -1.68 -24.89
N LYS A 61 -5.88 -2.67 -24.65
CA LYS A 61 -5.11 -3.34 -25.71
C LYS A 61 -5.74 -4.68 -26.06
N ILE A 62 -5.78 -4.99 -27.35
CA ILE A 62 -6.38 -6.23 -27.85
C ILE A 62 -5.29 -7.25 -28.11
N PHE A 63 -5.48 -8.47 -27.60
CA PHE A 63 -4.64 -9.62 -27.88
C PHE A 63 -5.48 -10.72 -28.51
N VAL A 64 -4.93 -11.37 -29.53
CA VAL A 64 -5.55 -12.51 -30.21
C VAL A 64 -4.67 -13.73 -30.07
N MET A 65 -5.26 -14.89 -29.76
CA MET A 65 -4.57 -16.17 -29.76
C MET A 65 -4.22 -16.55 -31.20
N GLU A 66 -2.93 -16.58 -31.53
CA GLU A 66 -2.47 -17.07 -32.84
C GLU A 66 -1.84 -18.46 -32.69
N ASP A 67 -2.08 -19.33 -33.67
CA ASP A 67 -1.36 -20.59 -33.83
C ASP A 67 0.12 -20.31 -34.16
N GLU A 68 1.04 -21.09 -33.56
CA GLU A 68 2.48 -20.88 -33.68
C GLU A 68 3.01 -20.91 -35.13
N CYS A 69 2.24 -21.44 -36.08
CA CYS A 69 2.68 -21.75 -37.45
C CYS A 69 2.44 -20.65 -38.51
N CYS A 70 1.78 -19.54 -38.19
CA CYS A 70 1.40 -18.54 -39.20
C CYS A 70 2.35 -17.33 -39.27
N ALA A 71 3.67 -17.54 -39.17
CA ALA A 71 4.67 -16.52 -39.50
C ALA A 71 4.98 -16.52 -41.01
N ASN A 72 3.99 -16.20 -41.84
CA ASN A 72 4.20 -15.92 -43.26
C ASN A 72 3.58 -14.56 -43.63
N SER A 73 4.09 -13.48 -43.03
CA SER A 73 4.03 -12.16 -43.66
C SER A 73 5.12 -11.21 -43.11
N GLY A 74 6.27 -11.18 -43.79
CA GLY A 74 6.98 -9.93 -44.08
C GLY A 74 7.80 -9.22 -42.99
N SER A 75 8.03 -9.78 -41.80
CA SER A 75 8.99 -9.22 -40.82
C SER A 75 10.09 -10.22 -40.51
N SER A 76 11.35 -9.83 -40.71
CA SER A 76 12.56 -10.66 -40.65
C SER A 76 13.00 -11.05 -39.22
N GLY A 77 12.07 -11.40 -38.34
CA GLY A 77 12.38 -11.98 -37.04
C GLY A 77 12.21 -13.49 -37.08
N GLU A 78 13.26 -14.26 -36.80
CA GLU A 78 13.15 -15.72 -36.64
C GLU A 78 12.09 -16.05 -35.58
N PRO A 79 11.08 -16.90 -35.88
CA PRO A 79 10.13 -17.35 -34.88
C PRO A 79 10.82 -18.34 -33.93
N ILE A 80 10.89 -17.99 -32.65
CA ILE A 80 11.35 -18.92 -31.61
C ILE A 80 10.18 -19.84 -31.24
N VAL A 81 10.39 -21.14 -31.44
CA VAL A 81 9.46 -22.24 -31.16
C VAL A 81 9.38 -22.49 -29.64
N ILE A 82 8.17 -22.50 -29.06
CA ILE A 82 7.94 -22.88 -27.66
C ILE A 82 7.21 -24.22 -27.63
N SER A 83 7.94 -25.29 -27.37
CA SER A 83 7.37 -26.64 -27.24
C SER A 83 6.54 -26.80 -25.94
N ALA A 84 5.33 -26.23 -25.86
CA ALA A 84 4.31 -26.58 -24.86
C ALA A 84 2.96 -25.84 -25.02
N LEU A 85 2.90 -24.69 -25.71
CA LEU A 85 1.70 -23.86 -25.82
C LEU A 85 1.32 -23.71 -27.30
N GLY A 86 0.38 -24.52 -27.77
CA GLY A 86 -0.02 -24.52 -29.19
C GLY A 86 -0.56 -23.18 -29.73
N ARG A 87 -0.92 -22.24 -28.84
CA ARG A 87 -1.39 -20.89 -29.17
C ARG A 87 -0.85 -19.85 -28.19
N VAL A 88 -0.41 -18.69 -28.72
CA VAL A 88 0.15 -17.60 -27.91
C VAL A 88 -0.63 -16.30 -28.20
N PRO A 89 -1.17 -15.61 -27.18
CA PRO A 89 -1.80 -14.31 -27.38
C PRO A 89 -0.79 -13.28 -27.90
N ARG A 90 -1.14 -12.59 -28.98
CA ARG A 90 -0.33 -11.53 -29.57
C ARG A 90 -1.09 -10.21 -29.67
N PRO A 91 -0.45 -9.07 -29.36
CA PRO A 91 -1.11 -7.78 -29.48
C PRO A 91 -1.42 -7.50 -30.96
N ILE A 92 -2.64 -7.05 -31.25
CA ILE A 92 -2.95 -6.56 -32.59
C ILE A 92 -2.32 -5.17 -32.72
N LYS A 93 -1.34 -5.04 -33.62
CA LYS A 93 -0.64 -3.77 -33.85
C LYS A 93 -1.62 -2.67 -34.26
N ASP A 94 -1.45 -1.48 -33.67
CA ASP A 94 -2.23 -0.26 -33.96
C ASP A 94 -3.75 -0.36 -33.71
N ARG A 95 -4.22 -1.38 -32.98
CA ARG A 95 -5.61 -1.49 -32.52
C ARG A 95 -5.70 -1.38 -31.00
N ASN A 96 -6.38 -0.31 -30.57
CA ASN A 96 -6.80 -0.11 -29.19
C ASN A 96 -8.32 -0.03 -29.14
N VAL A 97 -8.89 -0.32 -27.98
CA VAL A 97 -10.29 -0.05 -27.68
C VAL A 97 -10.41 1.14 -26.76
N THR A 98 -11.50 1.89 -26.88
CA THR A 98 -11.83 2.93 -25.90
C THR A 98 -12.68 2.32 -24.81
N VAL A 99 -12.38 2.60 -23.54
CA VAL A 99 -13.09 2.01 -22.41
C VAL A 99 -13.65 3.10 -21.52
N VAL A 100 -14.94 3.02 -21.21
CA VAL A 100 -15.65 4.04 -20.43
C VAL A 100 -16.44 3.39 -19.32
N MET A 101 -16.20 3.81 -18.07
CA MET A 101 -16.98 3.32 -16.95
C MET A 101 -18.31 4.08 -16.86
N ARG A 102 -19.44 3.37 -16.82
CA ARG A 102 -20.79 3.97 -16.89
C ARG A 102 -21.18 4.76 -15.64
N TYR A 103 -20.67 4.35 -14.48
CA TYR A 103 -20.93 5.01 -13.19
C TYR A 103 -19.67 4.98 -12.32
N PRO A 104 -19.32 6.08 -11.64
CA PRO A 104 -18.27 6.06 -10.62
C PRO A 104 -18.69 5.09 -9.51
N CYS A 105 -18.11 3.90 -9.53
CA CYS A 105 -18.48 2.84 -8.63
C CYS A 105 -17.62 2.96 -7.37
N ARG A 106 -18.24 3.22 -6.22
CA ARG A 106 -17.53 3.30 -4.94
C ARG A 106 -17.04 1.90 -4.59
N TRP A 107 -15.73 1.67 -4.58
CA TRP A 107 -15.17 0.33 -4.40
C TRP A 107 -15.62 -0.36 -3.11
N GLN A 108 -15.95 0.40 -2.07
CA GLN A 108 -16.46 -0.08 -0.77
C GLN A 108 -17.90 -0.64 -0.84
N TYR A 109 -18.64 -0.35 -1.91
CA TYR A 109 -20.05 -0.71 -2.09
C TYR A 109 -20.34 -1.34 -3.46
N ALA A 110 -19.31 -1.58 -4.26
CA ALA A 110 -19.43 -2.05 -5.64
C ALA A 110 -19.73 -3.55 -5.68
N GLU A 111 -21.00 -3.93 -5.50
CA GLU A 111 -21.46 -5.30 -5.78
C GLU A 111 -21.46 -5.61 -7.29
N ILE A 112 -21.62 -4.58 -8.12
CA ILE A 112 -21.75 -4.67 -9.58
C ILE A 112 -20.82 -3.65 -10.26
N LEU A 113 -20.04 -4.12 -11.23
CA LEU A 113 -19.18 -3.33 -12.11
C LEU A 113 -19.89 -3.12 -13.45
N ARG A 114 -19.87 -1.89 -13.97
CA ARG A 114 -20.48 -1.52 -15.27
C ARG A 114 -19.55 -0.65 -16.11
N PHE A 115 -19.18 -1.11 -17.30
CA PHE A 115 -18.35 -0.35 -18.23
C PHE A 115 -18.63 -0.74 -19.68
N ASP A 116 -18.25 0.15 -20.59
CA ASP A 116 -18.39 -0.01 -22.04
C ASP A 116 -17.02 -0.13 -22.68
N VAL A 117 -16.89 -1.07 -23.62
CA VAL A 117 -15.72 -1.25 -24.48
C VAL A 117 -16.15 -0.92 -25.89
N HIS A 118 -15.57 0.14 -26.43
CA HIS A 118 -15.86 0.66 -27.76
C HIS A 118 -14.74 0.30 -28.75
N PHE A 119 -15.14 -0.25 -29.89
CA PHE A 119 -14.30 -0.65 -30.99
C PHE A 119 -14.68 0.16 -32.24
N ASP A 120 -13.72 0.86 -32.84
CA ASP A 120 -13.94 1.52 -34.13
C ASP A 120 -14.30 0.50 -35.22
N LYS A 121 -13.66 -0.67 -35.15
CA LYS A 121 -13.85 -1.82 -36.05
C LYS A 121 -13.69 -3.12 -35.27
N LEU A 122 -14.58 -4.08 -35.48
CA LEU A 122 -14.52 -5.41 -34.86
C LEU A 122 -14.90 -6.48 -35.87
N GLU A 123 -14.12 -7.55 -35.96
CA GLU A 123 -14.40 -8.68 -36.84
C GLU A 123 -15.75 -9.29 -36.49
N GLY A 124 -16.65 -9.41 -37.46
CA GLY A 124 -18.03 -9.81 -37.17
C GLY A 124 -18.12 -11.21 -36.57
N TYR A 125 -17.19 -12.11 -36.88
CA TYR A 125 -17.12 -13.44 -36.29
C TYR A 125 -16.93 -13.40 -34.76
N VAL A 126 -16.31 -12.35 -34.20
CA VAL A 126 -16.14 -12.19 -32.74
C VAL A 126 -17.49 -12.10 -32.03
N LEU A 127 -18.53 -11.63 -32.73
CA LEU A 127 -19.90 -11.54 -32.21
C LEU A 127 -20.83 -12.59 -32.84
N GLY A 128 -20.30 -13.55 -33.60
CA GLY A 128 -21.08 -14.53 -34.36
C GLY A 128 -21.88 -13.92 -35.51
N SER A 129 -21.47 -12.75 -36.01
CA SER A 129 -22.03 -12.13 -37.22
C SER A 129 -21.49 -12.80 -38.49
N LYS A 130 -22.29 -12.77 -39.55
CA LYS A 130 -21.86 -13.20 -40.90
C LYS A 130 -21.10 -12.10 -41.65
N GLU A 131 -21.19 -10.85 -41.18
CA GLU A 131 -20.43 -9.74 -41.75
C GLU A 131 -18.95 -9.89 -41.42
N GLU A 132 -18.08 -9.57 -42.36
CA GLU A 132 -16.63 -9.71 -42.16
C GLU A 132 -16.12 -8.70 -41.12
N MET A 133 -16.62 -7.47 -41.17
CA MET A 133 -16.21 -6.38 -40.29
C MET A 133 -17.42 -5.53 -39.89
N LEU A 134 -17.54 -5.28 -38.59
CA LEU A 134 -18.50 -4.37 -37.98
C LEU A 134 -17.80 -3.06 -37.62
N TYR A 135 -18.52 -1.93 -37.68
CA TYR A 135 -18.02 -0.59 -37.38
C TYR A 135 -18.78 0.00 -36.19
N ASP A 136 -18.10 0.84 -35.40
CA ASP A 136 -18.71 1.52 -34.23
C ASP A 136 -19.43 0.52 -33.30
N VAL A 137 -18.66 -0.42 -32.76
CA VAL A 137 -19.18 -1.50 -31.91
C VAL A 137 -18.97 -1.15 -30.45
N THR A 138 -20.04 -1.14 -29.67
CA THR A 138 -19.98 -0.91 -28.22
C THR A 138 -20.45 -2.16 -27.47
N VAL A 139 -19.53 -2.77 -26.73
CA VAL A 139 -19.81 -3.91 -25.84
C VAL A 139 -19.99 -3.38 -24.43
N SER A 140 -21.21 -3.50 -23.91
CA SER A 140 -21.62 -2.97 -22.62
C SER A 140 -21.65 -4.08 -21.57
N TYR A 141 -20.74 -4.05 -20.61
CA TYR A 141 -20.62 -5.04 -19.56
C TYR A 141 -21.35 -4.65 -18.28
N GLU A 142 -22.03 -5.62 -17.69
CA GLU A 142 -22.53 -5.57 -16.32
C GLU A 142 -22.25 -6.89 -15.61
N GLY A 143 -21.49 -6.86 -14.51
CA GLY A 143 -21.13 -8.08 -13.77
C GLY A 143 -20.78 -7.87 -12.31
N SER A 144 -20.91 -8.94 -11.53
CA SER A 144 -20.68 -8.95 -10.09
C SER A 144 -19.46 -9.80 -9.73
N GLN A 145 -18.87 -9.55 -8.56
CA GLN A 145 -17.71 -10.29 -8.10
C GLN A 145 -18.08 -11.76 -7.81
N ALA A 146 -17.36 -12.70 -8.42
CA ALA A 146 -17.52 -14.13 -8.18
C ALA A 146 -16.19 -14.87 -8.46
N TYR A 147 -15.84 -15.83 -7.58
CA TYR A 147 -14.68 -16.73 -7.76
C TYR A 147 -13.33 -16.03 -8.06
N GLY A 148 -13.08 -14.86 -7.46
CA GLY A 148 -11.82 -14.13 -7.66
C GLY A 148 -11.76 -13.25 -8.92
N GLY A 149 -12.83 -13.21 -9.73
CA GLY A 149 -13.01 -12.30 -10.86
C GLY A 149 -14.37 -11.57 -10.81
N TYR A 150 -14.70 -10.86 -11.87
CA TYR A 150 -16.06 -10.34 -12.10
C TYR A 150 -16.69 -11.10 -13.26
N ILE A 151 -17.87 -11.67 -13.01
CA ILE A 151 -18.61 -12.45 -14.01
C ILE A 151 -19.90 -11.71 -14.30
N GLY A 152 -20.18 -11.54 -15.59
CA GLY A 152 -21.31 -10.74 -16.03
C GLY A 152 -21.73 -11.03 -17.45
N GLU A 153 -22.59 -10.16 -17.94
CA GLU A 153 -23.18 -10.27 -19.27
C GLU A 153 -22.92 -9.03 -20.08
N ALA A 154 -22.83 -9.24 -21.40
CA ALA A 154 -22.69 -8.17 -22.36
C ALA A 154 -24.00 -7.91 -23.11
N THR A 155 -24.27 -6.63 -23.34
CA THR A 155 -25.11 -6.20 -24.47
C THR A 155 -24.23 -5.53 -25.52
N VAL A 156 -24.63 -5.60 -26.78
CA VAL A 156 -23.82 -5.08 -27.90
C VAL A 156 -24.64 -4.12 -28.74
N GLU A 157 -24.04 -3.00 -29.09
CA GLU A 157 -24.55 -2.04 -30.05
C GLU A 157 -23.58 -1.92 -31.23
N VAL A 158 -24.10 -1.80 -32.44
CA VAL A 158 -23.34 -1.56 -33.67
C VAL A 158 -23.94 -0.33 -34.34
N GLU A 159 -23.13 0.69 -34.61
CA GLU A 159 -23.58 1.99 -35.14
C GLU A 159 -24.73 2.62 -34.31
N GLY A 160 -24.62 2.49 -32.98
CA GLY A 160 -25.62 2.98 -32.02
C GLY A 160 -26.96 2.22 -32.02
N LYS A 161 -27.05 1.05 -32.65
CA LYS A 161 -28.25 0.20 -32.66
C LYS A 161 -28.01 -1.12 -31.93
N PRO A 162 -28.99 -1.63 -31.15
CA PRO A 162 -28.88 -2.94 -30.51
C PRO A 162 -28.58 -4.03 -31.53
N PHE A 163 -27.51 -4.79 -31.29
CA PHE A 163 -27.09 -5.89 -32.13
C PHE A 163 -27.59 -7.22 -31.55
N PRO A 164 -28.39 -8.00 -32.30
CA PRO A 164 -28.90 -9.27 -31.81
C PRO A 164 -27.78 -10.32 -31.81
N LEU A 165 -27.42 -10.78 -30.62
CA LEU A 165 -26.40 -11.82 -30.47
C LEU A 165 -27.03 -13.21 -30.65
N PRO A 166 -26.35 -14.13 -31.36
CA PRO A 166 -26.84 -15.50 -31.50
C PRO A 166 -26.89 -16.24 -30.15
N HIS A 167 -26.03 -15.85 -29.22
CA HIS A 167 -25.96 -16.39 -27.86
C HIS A 167 -25.72 -15.29 -26.84
N ARG A 168 -26.09 -15.55 -25.58
CA ARG A 168 -25.80 -14.63 -24.47
C ARG A 168 -24.27 -14.57 -24.27
N LEU A 169 -23.68 -13.40 -24.50
CA LEU A 169 -22.25 -13.16 -24.24
C LEU A 169 -22.02 -13.10 -22.73
N ARG A 170 -21.35 -14.11 -22.19
CA ARG A 170 -20.81 -14.07 -20.84
C ARG A 170 -19.40 -13.52 -20.87
N LEU A 171 -19.11 -12.66 -19.91
CA LEU A 171 -17.85 -11.96 -19.83
C LEU A 171 -17.23 -12.17 -18.47
N VAL A 172 -15.92 -12.37 -18.48
CA VAL A 172 -15.12 -12.50 -17.27
C VAL A 172 -14.00 -11.49 -17.29
N LEU A 173 -13.90 -10.75 -16.19
CA LEU A 173 -12.84 -9.81 -15.91
C LEU A 173 -11.99 -10.38 -14.77
N GLU A 174 -10.77 -10.78 -15.09
CA GLU A 174 -9.84 -11.44 -14.17
C GLU A 174 -8.58 -10.60 -13.99
N PRO A 175 -8.02 -10.50 -12.77
CA PRO A 175 -6.73 -9.85 -12.57
C PRO A 175 -5.61 -10.63 -13.29
N TYR A 176 -4.76 -9.93 -14.02
CA TYR A 176 -3.57 -10.52 -14.64
C TYR A 176 -2.43 -10.59 -13.63
N ALA A 177 -1.94 -11.81 -13.37
CA ALA A 177 -0.82 -12.08 -12.47
C ALA A 177 0.42 -12.66 -13.19
N GLY A 178 0.44 -12.65 -14.52
CA GLY A 178 1.56 -13.16 -15.30
C GLY A 178 2.73 -12.15 -15.43
N PRO A 179 3.84 -12.58 -16.05
CA PRO A 179 5.00 -11.72 -16.25
C PRO A 179 4.70 -10.55 -17.19
N LEU A 180 5.30 -9.39 -16.91
CA LEU A 180 5.13 -8.16 -17.69
C LEU A 180 6.45 -7.73 -18.35
N CYS A 181 6.34 -7.23 -19.57
CA CYS A 181 7.44 -6.68 -20.36
C CYS A 181 8.06 -5.52 -19.59
N THR A 182 9.35 -5.61 -19.32
CA THR A 182 10.09 -4.57 -18.60
C THR A 182 10.17 -3.26 -19.42
N MET A 183 10.01 -3.37 -20.74
CA MET A 183 9.94 -2.22 -21.62
C MET A 183 8.51 -1.68 -21.66
N CYS A 184 7.53 -2.34 -22.28
CA CYS A 184 6.21 -1.73 -22.53
C CYS A 184 5.11 -2.07 -21.51
N LEU A 185 5.45 -2.76 -20.42
CA LEU A 185 4.52 -3.31 -19.42
C LEU A 185 3.43 -4.22 -19.95
N ASP A 186 3.49 -4.63 -21.22
CA ASP A 186 2.54 -5.58 -21.78
C ASP A 186 2.77 -6.99 -21.19
N PRO A 187 1.69 -7.76 -20.99
CA PRO A 187 1.77 -9.19 -20.71
C PRO A 187 2.75 -9.93 -21.60
N ILE A 188 3.57 -10.77 -20.99
CA ILE A 188 4.48 -11.64 -21.71
C ILE A 188 3.80 -12.99 -21.88
N TYR A 189 3.45 -13.28 -23.12
CA TYR A 189 2.80 -14.52 -23.51
C TYR A 189 3.77 -15.55 -24.11
N ALA A 190 4.94 -15.11 -24.57
CA ALA A 190 6.01 -15.96 -25.08
C ALA A 190 7.15 -16.05 -24.07
N GLN A 191 7.45 -17.26 -23.57
CA GLN A 191 8.64 -17.52 -22.77
C GLN A 191 9.89 -17.52 -23.67
N GLY A 192 10.89 -16.68 -23.38
CA GLY A 192 12.18 -16.74 -24.09
C GLY A 192 12.95 -15.43 -24.24
N TYR A 193 12.28 -14.27 -24.21
CA TYR A 193 12.96 -12.97 -24.31
C TYR A 193 13.36 -12.43 -22.93
N GLY A 194 14.16 -13.21 -22.20
CA GLY A 194 14.83 -12.75 -20.98
C GLY A 194 16.16 -12.09 -21.32
N CYS A 195 16.61 -11.12 -20.52
CA CYS A 195 17.98 -10.64 -20.66
C CYS A 195 18.97 -11.76 -20.27
N SER A 196 19.70 -12.30 -21.23
CA SER A 196 20.71 -13.35 -21.02
C SER A 196 21.86 -12.92 -20.09
N GLY A 197 22.08 -11.62 -19.95
CA GLY A 197 23.09 -11.06 -19.06
C GLY A 197 22.74 -11.24 -17.59
N CYS A 198 21.58 -10.71 -17.17
CA CYS A 198 21.16 -10.66 -15.77
C CYS A 198 20.10 -11.68 -15.37
N GLY A 199 19.26 -12.15 -16.31
CA GLY A 199 18.13 -13.03 -16.03
C GLY A 199 16.96 -12.38 -15.28
N MET A 200 17.05 -11.10 -14.91
CA MET A 200 16.11 -10.41 -14.01
C MET A 200 14.99 -9.63 -14.72
N VAL A 201 14.98 -9.65 -16.05
CA VAL A 201 14.05 -8.88 -16.87
C VAL A 201 13.58 -9.71 -18.03
N GLU A 202 12.28 -9.66 -18.27
CA GLU A 202 11.63 -10.28 -19.42
C GLU A 202 11.04 -9.21 -20.35
N TYR A 203 10.91 -9.58 -21.62
CA TYR A 203 10.41 -8.74 -22.70
C TYR A 203 9.36 -9.49 -23.51
N CYS A 204 8.49 -8.75 -24.21
CA CYS A 204 7.58 -9.33 -25.18
C CYS A 204 8.26 -9.57 -26.55
N SER A 205 9.38 -8.90 -26.84
CA SER A 205 10.10 -9.00 -28.11
C SER A 205 11.58 -8.61 -27.99
N THR A 206 12.38 -9.00 -29.00
CA THR A 206 13.77 -8.57 -29.18
C THR A 206 13.91 -7.07 -29.37
N GLU A 207 12.93 -6.42 -30.01
CA GLU A 207 12.89 -4.97 -30.18
C GLU A 207 12.77 -4.26 -28.83
N CYS A 208 11.86 -4.73 -27.96
CA CYS A 208 11.72 -4.23 -26.59
C CYS A 208 13.00 -4.43 -25.79
N GLN A 209 13.65 -5.59 -25.93
CA GLN A 209 14.94 -5.84 -25.30
C GLN A 209 16.03 -4.87 -25.79
N ALA A 210 16.18 -4.70 -27.10
CA ALA A 210 17.20 -3.83 -27.68
C ALA A 210 16.98 -2.36 -27.26
N ALA A 211 15.73 -1.89 -27.31
CA ALA A 211 15.38 -0.55 -26.87
C ALA A 211 15.69 -0.36 -25.37
N HIS A 212 15.33 -1.34 -24.53
CA HIS A 212 15.60 -1.29 -23.10
C HIS A 212 17.10 -1.26 -22.78
N MET A 213 17.88 -2.12 -23.44
CA MET A 213 19.35 -2.17 -23.37
C MET A 213 19.97 -0.82 -23.70
N SER A 214 19.53 -0.20 -24.81
CA SER A 214 20.08 1.07 -25.29
C SER A 214 19.74 2.28 -24.41
N GLY A 215 18.59 2.26 -23.73
CA GLY A 215 18.14 3.39 -22.92
C GLY A 215 18.70 3.45 -21.49
N GLY A 216 19.27 2.35 -20.99
CA GLY A 216 19.90 2.36 -19.66
C GLY A 216 20.01 1.02 -18.95
N HIS A 217 19.34 -0.03 -19.43
CA HIS A 217 19.45 -1.35 -18.80
C HIS A 217 20.88 -1.90 -18.86
N GLY A 218 21.69 -1.52 -19.87
CA GLY A 218 23.11 -1.87 -19.90
C GLY A 218 23.87 -1.52 -18.62
N LEU A 219 23.53 -0.40 -17.97
CA LEU A 219 24.13 0.05 -16.71
C LEU A 219 23.63 -0.77 -15.51
N LEU A 220 22.39 -1.24 -15.57
CA LEU A 220 21.75 -1.98 -14.49
C LEU A 220 22.01 -3.48 -14.57
N CYS A 221 22.24 -4.02 -15.77
CA CYS A 221 22.32 -5.45 -16.04
C CYS A 221 23.36 -6.15 -15.17
N GLN A 222 24.58 -5.61 -15.09
CA GLN A 222 25.62 -6.18 -14.24
C GLN A 222 25.25 -6.14 -12.74
N LYS A 223 24.66 -5.02 -12.29
CA LYS A 223 24.27 -4.84 -10.90
C LYS A 223 23.11 -5.76 -10.50
N LEU A 224 22.13 -5.91 -11.37
CA LEU A 224 21.03 -6.86 -11.20
C LEU A 224 21.59 -8.28 -11.07
N LYS A 225 22.48 -8.68 -11.97
CA LYS A 225 23.15 -10.01 -11.93
C LYS A 225 23.92 -10.25 -10.64
N GLN A 226 24.68 -9.25 -10.18
CA GLN A 226 25.57 -9.41 -9.03
C GLN A 226 24.85 -9.30 -7.69
N THR A 227 23.78 -8.49 -7.63
CA THR A 227 23.25 -8.01 -6.36
C THR A 227 21.78 -8.36 -6.14
N TYR A 228 21.01 -8.59 -7.21
CA TYR A 228 19.57 -8.88 -7.16
C TYR A 228 19.26 -10.25 -7.78
N THR A 229 20.08 -11.26 -7.52
CA THR A 229 19.83 -12.64 -8.00
C THR A 229 19.33 -13.59 -6.92
N GLN A 230 19.47 -13.21 -5.64
CA GLN A 230 19.02 -14.00 -4.49
C GLN A 230 18.19 -13.10 -3.56
N SER A 231 17.01 -13.57 -3.16
CA SER A 231 16.12 -12.86 -2.23
C SER A 231 15.69 -11.47 -2.72
N SER A 232 15.38 -11.38 -4.01
CA SER A 232 14.94 -10.15 -4.66
C SER A 232 13.71 -10.38 -5.51
N GLU A 233 12.85 -9.38 -5.58
CA GLU A 233 11.60 -9.42 -6.35
C GLU A 233 11.54 -8.24 -7.31
N LYS A 234 10.92 -8.48 -8.48
CA LYS A 234 10.66 -7.46 -9.49
C LYS A 234 9.27 -6.89 -9.27
N VAL A 235 9.20 -5.56 -9.25
CA VAL A 235 7.98 -4.77 -9.17
C VAL A 235 7.77 -4.10 -10.50
N VAL A 236 6.61 -4.34 -11.10
CA VAL A 236 6.15 -3.63 -12.29
C VAL A 236 4.81 -3.00 -11.92
N ALA A 237 4.76 -1.68 -11.99
CA ALA A 237 3.58 -0.91 -11.68
C ALA A 237 3.48 0.29 -12.62
N GLU A 238 2.34 0.93 -12.64
CA GLU A 238 2.16 2.22 -13.29
C GLU A 238 1.55 3.16 -12.25
N THR A 239 2.07 4.38 -12.15
CA THR A 239 1.56 5.39 -11.23
C THR A 239 0.21 5.92 -11.71
N GLU A 240 -0.48 6.65 -10.83
CA GLU A 240 -1.71 7.39 -11.17
C GLU A 240 -1.49 8.40 -12.32
N LYS A 241 -0.27 8.92 -12.45
CA LYS A 241 0.12 9.85 -13.54
C LYS A 241 0.43 9.12 -14.86
N GLY A 242 0.28 7.80 -14.89
CA GLY A 242 0.60 6.97 -16.05
C GLY A 242 2.09 6.63 -16.19
N THR A 243 2.89 6.91 -15.16
CA THR A 243 4.33 6.64 -15.19
C THR A 243 4.59 5.18 -14.89
N GLU A 244 5.28 4.51 -15.79
CA GLU A 244 5.73 3.14 -15.57
C GLU A 244 6.85 3.09 -14.50
N ILE A 245 6.69 2.23 -13.52
CA ILE A 245 7.68 1.91 -12.50
C ILE A 245 8.09 0.47 -12.70
N VAL A 246 9.38 0.29 -12.99
CA VAL A 246 10.05 -0.99 -12.87
C VAL A 246 11.08 -0.87 -11.76
N ALA A 247 10.97 -1.71 -10.74
CA ALA A 247 11.89 -1.73 -9.62
C ALA A 247 12.24 -3.16 -9.19
N TRP A 248 13.36 -3.30 -8.49
CA TRP A 248 13.77 -4.53 -7.82
C TRP A 248 14.12 -4.20 -6.39
N TRP A 249 13.62 -4.99 -5.45
CA TRP A 249 14.01 -4.86 -4.06
C TRP A 249 14.73 -6.10 -3.56
N ARG A 250 15.59 -5.94 -2.56
CA ARG A 250 16.28 -7.04 -1.87
C ARG A 250 16.50 -6.72 -0.40
N CYS A 251 16.62 -7.76 0.42
CA CYS A 251 17.05 -7.63 1.81
C CYS A 251 18.58 -7.47 1.90
N LEU A 252 19.04 -6.61 2.81
CA LEU A 252 20.45 -6.37 3.14
C LEU A 252 20.87 -7.01 4.47
N GLY A 253 19.93 -7.56 5.23
CA GLY A 253 20.11 -7.91 6.65
C GLY A 253 19.65 -6.77 7.56
N ASP A 254 19.47 -7.07 8.86
CA ASP A 254 19.13 -6.10 9.92
C ASP A 254 17.95 -5.18 9.56
N ALA A 255 16.86 -5.78 9.09
CA ALA A 255 15.64 -5.08 8.64
C ALA A 255 15.89 -3.94 7.63
N SER A 256 16.98 -4.04 6.85
CA SER A 256 17.39 -3.04 5.87
C SER A 256 17.21 -3.58 4.46
N TYR A 257 16.81 -2.69 3.54
CA TYR A 257 16.43 -3.05 2.18
C TYR A 257 17.03 -2.09 1.18
N SER A 258 17.29 -2.59 -0.03
CA SER A 258 17.64 -1.78 -1.18
C SER A 258 16.60 -1.93 -2.28
N ILE A 259 16.15 -0.81 -2.84
CA ILE A 259 15.17 -0.74 -3.93
C ILE A 259 15.83 -0.06 -5.12
N LEU A 260 16.17 -0.81 -6.16
CA LEU A 260 16.69 -0.30 -7.42
C LEU A 260 15.54 -0.03 -8.38
N VAL A 261 15.47 1.16 -8.96
CA VAL A 261 14.45 1.58 -9.90
C VAL A 261 15.08 1.86 -11.26
N ASP A 262 14.42 1.37 -12.30
CA ASP A 262 14.86 1.49 -13.69
C ASP A 262 14.78 2.93 -14.21
N TYR A 263 15.49 3.26 -15.30
CA TYR A 263 15.57 4.61 -15.87
C TYR A 263 14.27 5.10 -16.52
N ARG A 264 13.33 4.21 -16.82
CA ARG A 264 12.02 4.47 -17.45
C ARG A 264 11.01 5.16 -16.52
N ASN A 265 11.50 5.97 -15.60
CA ASN A 265 10.72 6.67 -14.59
C ASN A 265 10.64 8.18 -14.87
N ASP A 266 9.87 8.92 -14.08
CA ASP A 266 9.66 10.38 -14.22
C ASP A 266 10.90 11.24 -14.06
N LEU A 267 11.97 10.69 -13.49
CA LEU A 267 13.28 11.33 -13.34
C LEU A 267 14.16 11.10 -14.57
N GLY A 268 13.82 10.11 -15.42
CA GLY A 268 14.57 9.76 -16.62
C GLY A 268 16.01 9.32 -16.35
N GLN A 269 16.24 8.72 -15.17
CA GLN A 269 17.51 8.13 -14.74
C GLN A 269 17.26 7.09 -13.66
N ALA A 270 18.11 6.06 -13.61
CA ALA A 270 17.99 5.00 -12.62
C ALA A 270 18.46 5.47 -11.24
N ILE A 271 17.82 4.94 -10.20
CA ILE A 271 18.04 5.35 -8.80
C ILE A 271 17.89 4.14 -7.89
N GLU A 272 18.67 4.09 -6.82
CA GLU A 272 18.55 3.07 -5.78
C GLU A 272 18.28 3.74 -4.43
N PHE A 273 17.21 3.32 -3.76
CA PHE A 273 16.81 3.76 -2.43
C PHE A 273 17.26 2.75 -1.37
N PHE A 274 17.58 3.25 -0.18
CA PHE A 274 17.92 2.43 0.99
C PHE A 274 16.96 2.78 2.13
N ILE A 275 16.24 1.77 2.61
CA ILE A 275 15.25 1.94 3.69
C ILE A 275 15.49 0.91 4.79
N CYS A 276 15.02 1.21 6.00
CA CYS A 276 15.18 0.36 7.17
C CYS A 276 13.91 0.40 8.01
N THR A 277 13.42 -0.77 8.44
CA THR A 277 12.22 -0.86 9.27
C THR A 277 12.49 -0.31 10.66
N LEU A 278 13.67 -0.61 11.24
CA LEU A 278 13.99 -0.24 12.62
C LEU A 278 14.20 1.26 12.81
N LYS A 279 14.58 2.00 11.77
CA LYS A 279 14.92 3.41 11.86
C LYS A 279 13.81 4.32 11.32
N PRO A 280 13.39 5.36 12.05
CA PRO A 280 12.40 6.30 11.54
C PRO A 280 12.94 7.09 10.34
N ALA A 281 12.14 7.15 9.26
CA ALA A 281 12.44 7.92 8.05
C ALA A 281 12.62 9.43 8.33
N GLN A 282 11.96 9.94 9.37
CA GLN A 282 12.10 11.31 9.85
C GLN A 282 13.55 11.64 10.26
N ASP A 283 14.26 10.66 10.83
CA ASP A 283 15.62 10.84 11.34
C ASP A 283 16.68 10.57 10.27
N GLU A 284 16.46 9.55 9.42
CA GLU A 284 17.44 9.19 8.38
C GLU A 284 17.36 10.06 7.12
N GLY A 285 16.20 10.68 6.85
CA GLY A 285 15.94 11.32 5.57
C GLY A 285 15.80 10.31 4.41
N LEU A 286 15.61 10.83 3.18
CA LEU A 286 15.65 9.99 1.99
C LEU A 286 17.10 9.60 1.65
N ARG A 287 17.44 8.32 1.85
CA ARG A 287 18.76 7.76 1.46
C ARG A 287 18.68 7.12 0.08
N TYR A 288 19.42 7.66 -0.87
CA TYR A 288 19.43 7.16 -2.25
C TYR A 288 20.77 7.42 -2.95
N ARG A 289 20.97 6.74 -4.09
CA ARG A 289 22.03 7.05 -5.04
C ARG A 289 21.54 6.89 -6.47
N TYR A 290 21.92 7.82 -7.35
CA TYR A 290 21.68 7.68 -8.78
C TYR A 290 22.65 6.67 -9.41
N ILE A 291 22.15 5.91 -10.39
CA ILE A 291 22.95 4.96 -11.14
C ILE A 291 23.27 5.57 -12.50
N VAL A 292 24.52 5.99 -12.66
CA VAL A 292 25.01 6.71 -13.84
C VAL A 292 26.29 6.07 -14.35
N GLU A 293 26.65 6.38 -15.59
CA GLU A 293 27.92 5.96 -16.17
C GLU A 293 29.11 6.54 -15.40
N LYS A 294 30.18 5.76 -15.29
CA LYS A 294 31.38 6.18 -14.57
C LYS A 294 31.95 7.45 -15.21
N GLY A 295 32.11 8.51 -14.42
CA GLY A 295 32.60 9.80 -14.89
C GLY A 295 31.52 10.76 -15.37
N THR A 296 30.25 10.37 -15.30
CA THR A 296 29.11 11.26 -15.57
C THR A 296 28.47 11.74 -14.27
N THR A 297 27.91 12.95 -14.29
CA THR A 297 27.15 13.50 -13.17
C THR A 297 25.66 13.18 -13.33
N PRO A 298 24.95 12.82 -12.25
CA PRO A 298 23.50 12.66 -12.29
C PRO A 298 22.79 13.92 -12.76
N LYS A 299 21.63 13.74 -13.40
CA LYS A 299 20.76 14.87 -13.73
C LYS A 299 20.26 15.50 -12.44
N GLU A 300 20.25 16.83 -12.39
CA GLU A 300 19.71 17.56 -11.25
C GLU A 300 18.20 17.33 -11.15
N VAL A 301 17.72 16.97 -9.97
CA VAL A 301 16.31 16.71 -9.69
C VAL A 301 15.88 17.54 -8.50
N ASN A 302 14.76 18.23 -8.63
CA ASN A 302 14.13 18.95 -7.53
C ASN A 302 13.76 17.96 -6.41
N GLN A 303 14.13 18.28 -5.17
CA GLN A 303 13.91 17.42 -4.00
C GLN A 303 12.42 17.10 -3.76
N GLU A 304 11.50 18.03 -4.04
CA GLU A 304 10.06 17.78 -3.92
C GLU A 304 9.59 16.74 -4.94
N LYS A 305 10.04 16.88 -6.20
CA LYS A 305 9.75 15.92 -7.26
C LYS A 305 10.34 14.54 -6.93
N LEU A 306 11.53 14.50 -6.33
CA LEU A 306 12.15 13.26 -5.89
C LEU A 306 11.35 12.59 -4.76
N ALA A 307 10.89 13.36 -3.77
CA ALA A 307 10.10 12.84 -2.65
C ALA A 307 8.75 12.28 -3.13
N GLU A 308 8.05 13.00 -4.02
CA GLU A 308 6.82 12.50 -4.66
C GLU A 308 7.07 11.19 -5.42
N PHE A 309 8.14 11.16 -6.22
CA PHE A 309 8.53 9.95 -6.95
C PHE A 309 8.87 8.79 -6.02
N ALA A 310 9.63 9.03 -4.96
CA ALA A 310 9.98 8.01 -3.97
C ALA A 310 8.73 7.44 -3.30
N CYS A 311 7.75 8.28 -2.94
CA CYS A 311 6.49 7.80 -2.37
C CYS A 311 5.71 6.90 -3.34
N ALA A 312 5.70 7.23 -4.64
CA ALA A 312 5.08 6.37 -5.66
C ALA A 312 5.78 5.01 -5.77
N VAL A 313 7.12 5.01 -5.76
CA VAL A 313 7.93 3.77 -5.73
C VAL A 313 7.64 2.95 -4.48
N PHE A 314 7.66 3.57 -3.30
CA PHE A 314 7.41 2.88 -2.03
C PHE A 314 5.99 2.34 -1.95
N SER A 315 4.99 3.02 -2.53
CA SER A 315 3.63 2.50 -2.61
C SER A 315 3.54 1.24 -3.47
N ALA A 316 4.20 1.24 -4.64
CA ALA A 316 4.27 0.06 -5.51
C ALA A 316 5.03 -1.11 -4.85
N VAL A 317 6.18 -0.83 -4.23
CA VAL A 317 6.99 -1.83 -3.52
C VAL A 317 6.26 -2.36 -2.30
N SER A 318 5.57 -1.53 -1.52
CA SER A 318 4.78 -1.96 -0.37
C SER A 318 3.68 -2.96 -0.78
N LYS A 319 2.92 -2.66 -1.84
CA LYS A 319 1.90 -3.59 -2.38
C LYS A 319 2.51 -4.94 -2.78
N ASN A 320 3.66 -4.91 -3.47
CA ASN A 320 4.37 -6.12 -3.83
C ASN A 320 4.88 -6.88 -2.59
N ALA A 321 5.49 -6.19 -1.63
CA ALA A 321 5.99 -6.77 -0.39
C ALA A 321 4.87 -7.45 0.42
N ILE A 322 3.68 -6.82 0.48
CA ILE A 322 2.47 -7.42 1.08
C ILE A 322 2.14 -8.76 0.39
N SER A 323 2.05 -8.75 -0.95
CA SER A 323 1.72 -9.97 -1.72
C SER A 323 2.74 -11.09 -1.56
N LYS A 324 3.98 -10.75 -1.19
CA LYS A 324 5.08 -11.70 -0.97
C LYS A 324 5.26 -12.09 0.49
N GLY A 325 4.43 -11.57 1.40
CA GLY A 325 4.55 -11.85 2.83
C GLY A 325 5.71 -11.13 3.54
N CYS A 326 6.33 -10.11 2.92
CA CYS A 326 7.43 -9.36 3.52
C CYS A 326 6.90 -8.12 4.27
N ALA A 327 6.29 -8.36 5.44
CA ALA A 327 5.66 -7.32 6.24
C ALA A 327 6.63 -6.20 6.67
N SER A 328 7.87 -6.55 7.06
CA SER A 328 8.90 -5.58 7.48
C SER A 328 9.27 -4.59 6.37
N LEU A 329 9.50 -5.05 5.14
CA LEU A 329 9.73 -4.16 3.98
C LEU A 329 8.52 -3.27 3.70
N ALA A 330 7.31 -3.83 3.76
CA ALA A 330 6.10 -3.07 3.55
C ALA A 330 5.95 -1.96 4.61
N ALA A 331 6.18 -2.27 5.89
CA ALA A 331 6.18 -1.30 6.98
C ALA A 331 7.26 -0.22 6.82
N ALA A 332 8.47 -0.58 6.39
CA ALA A 332 9.52 0.39 6.07
C ALA A 332 9.07 1.35 4.96
N CYS A 333 8.48 0.84 3.88
CA CYS A 333 7.94 1.67 2.79
C CYS A 333 6.86 2.63 3.30
N LEU A 334 5.94 2.15 4.16
CA LEU A 334 4.86 2.96 4.72
C LEU A 334 5.38 4.13 5.57
N ASN A 335 6.40 3.90 6.40
CA ASN A 335 7.00 4.96 7.20
C ASN A 335 7.60 6.09 6.33
N TYR A 336 8.25 5.74 5.23
CA TYR A 336 8.75 6.74 4.27
C TYR A 336 7.60 7.47 3.56
N ILE A 337 6.51 6.77 3.19
CA ILE A 337 5.31 7.42 2.62
C ILE A 337 4.69 8.38 3.63
N PHE A 338 4.56 7.99 4.90
CA PHE A 338 4.00 8.82 5.96
C PHE A 338 4.78 10.13 6.16
N VAL A 339 6.12 10.05 6.13
CA VAL A 339 7.00 11.21 6.35
C VAL A 339 7.09 12.12 5.11
N PHE A 340 7.21 11.56 3.91
CA PHE A 340 7.55 12.34 2.71
C PHE A 340 6.36 12.66 1.80
N SER A 341 5.22 11.97 1.94
CA SER A 341 4.03 12.27 1.13
C SER A 341 3.35 13.55 1.60
N ARG A 342 2.96 14.39 0.64
CA ARG A 342 2.10 15.57 0.88
C ARG A 342 0.60 15.25 0.78
N HIS A 343 0.29 14.05 0.34
CA HIS A 343 -1.05 13.59 0.00
C HIS A 343 -1.55 12.64 1.08
N ILE A 344 -2.46 13.14 1.93
CA ILE A 344 -3.02 12.39 3.06
C ILE A 344 -3.82 11.16 2.60
N ASP A 345 -4.47 11.28 1.47
CA ASP A 345 -5.17 10.22 0.74
C ASP A 345 -4.20 9.10 0.35
N ALA A 346 -3.06 9.42 -0.27
CA ALA A 346 -2.05 8.42 -0.61
C ALA A 346 -1.47 7.71 0.63
N ILE A 347 -1.27 8.44 1.74
CA ILE A 347 -0.83 7.86 3.03
C ILE A 347 -1.89 6.87 3.51
N VAL A 348 -3.14 7.32 3.64
CA VAL A 348 -4.25 6.50 4.16
C VAL A 348 -4.46 5.26 3.28
N ASP A 349 -4.48 5.39 1.96
CA ASP A 349 -4.74 4.27 1.05
C ASP A 349 -3.65 3.19 1.15
N SER A 350 -2.37 3.58 1.13
CA SER A 350 -1.26 2.63 1.29
C SER A 350 -1.28 1.93 2.65
N HIS A 351 -1.52 2.66 3.74
CA HIS A 351 -1.55 2.08 5.08
C HIS A 351 -2.79 1.22 5.30
N PHE A 352 -3.94 1.58 4.73
CA PHE A 352 -5.17 0.83 4.86
C PHE A 352 -5.10 -0.54 4.17
N ILE A 353 -4.41 -0.62 3.01
CA ILE A 353 -4.14 -1.90 2.33
C ILE A 353 -3.32 -2.82 3.24
N TYR A 354 -2.29 -2.29 3.89
CA TYR A 354 -1.49 -3.04 4.85
C TYR A 354 -2.30 -3.48 6.06
N TYR A 355 -3.07 -2.56 6.66
CA TYR A 355 -3.96 -2.85 7.78
C TYR A 355 -4.93 -3.99 7.45
N SER A 356 -5.58 -3.92 6.29
CA SER A 356 -6.55 -4.94 5.85
C SER A 356 -5.90 -6.28 5.49
N SER A 357 -4.60 -6.31 5.22
CA SER A 357 -3.88 -7.51 4.82
C SER A 357 -3.24 -8.25 5.99
N TYR A 358 -2.82 -7.52 7.04
CA TYR A 358 -2.06 -8.09 8.16
C TYR A 358 -2.67 -7.87 9.55
N LEU A 359 -3.60 -6.93 9.71
CA LEU A 359 -3.93 -6.35 11.02
C LEU A 359 -5.43 -6.17 11.28
N SER A 360 -6.30 -6.60 10.36
CA SER A 360 -7.75 -6.51 10.53
C SER A 360 -8.32 -7.58 11.46
N GLU A 361 -7.56 -8.66 11.71
CA GLU A 361 -7.92 -9.71 12.68
C GLU A 361 -7.24 -9.43 14.03
N ASP A 362 -7.89 -9.81 15.13
CA ASP A 362 -7.35 -9.61 16.47
C ASP A 362 -5.97 -10.26 16.58
N PHE A 363 -4.93 -9.45 16.83
CA PHE A 363 -3.58 -9.97 17.00
C PHE A 363 -3.55 -10.93 18.19
N GLU A 364 -3.32 -12.21 17.90
CA GLU A 364 -3.19 -13.32 18.84
C GLU A 364 -1.78 -13.93 18.68
N GLY A 365 -0.76 -13.25 19.21
CA GLY A 365 0.61 -13.74 19.13
C GLY A 365 1.55 -13.06 20.12
N THR A 366 2.66 -13.72 20.44
CA THR A 366 3.78 -13.11 21.16
C THR A 366 4.75 -12.55 20.12
N MET A 367 5.16 -11.29 20.26
CA MET A 367 6.19 -10.73 19.40
C MET A 367 7.57 -11.15 19.89
N CYS A 368 8.39 -11.66 18.98
CA CYS A 368 9.66 -12.28 19.29
C CYS A 368 10.87 -11.38 18.96
N SER A 369 10.64 -10.17 18.43
CA SER A 369 11.71 -9.24 18.07
C SER A 369 11.26 -7.78 18.03
N VAL A 370 12.22 -6.85 18.11
CA VAL A 370 11.98 -5.41 17.91
C VAL A 370 11.47 -5.13 16.49
N GLU A 371 12.00 -5.83 15.48
CA GLU A 371 11.57 -5.68 14.09
C GLU A 371 10.09 -6.03 13.92
N GLU A 372 9.66 -7.14 14.51
CA GLU A 372 8.27 -7.57 14.48
C GLU A 372 7.35 -6.55 15.14
N TYR A 373 7.73 -6.05 16.32
CA TYR A 373 6.97 -5.01 17.01
C TYR A 373 6.81 -3.75 16.16
N VAL A 374 7.90 -3.23 15.60
CA VAL A 374 7.87 -2.04 14.75
C VAL A 374 7.03 -2.28 13.48
N THR A 375 7.10 -3.48 12.91
CA THR A 375 6.37 -3.87 11.69
C THR A 375 4.84 -3.80 11.88
N TYR A 376 4.35 -3.98 13.10
CA TYR A 376 2.91 -3.90 13.40
C TYR A 376 2.50 -2.58 14.06
N ALA A 377 3.23 -2.14 15.08
CA ALA A 377 2.85 -0.97 15.87
C ALA A 377 2.96 0.35 15.09
N ARG A 378 4.04 0.54 14.33
CA ARG A 378 4.29 1.79 13.62
C ARG A 378 3.26 2.06 12.52
N PRO A 379 2.95 1.13 11.59
CA PRO A 379 1.92 1.39 10.57
C PRO A 379 0.54 1.68 11.16
N LEU A 380 0.17 1.06 12.29
CA LEU A 380 -1.10 1.37 12.98
C LEU A 380 -1.10 2.78 13.58
N HIS A 381 0.01 3.18 14.21
CA HIS A 381 0.15 4.53 14.75
C HIS A 381 0.03 5.58 13.63
N GLU A 382 0.81 5.40 12.57
CA GLU A 382 0.84 6.28 11.40
C GLU A 382 -0.54 6.38 10.73
N LEU A 383 -1.21 5.23 10.52
CA LEU A 383 -2.57 5.18 9.99
C LEU A 383 -3.57 5.89 10.92
N GLY A 384 -3.48 5.68 12.23
CA GLY A 384 -4.35 6.34 13.22
C GLY A 384 -4.23 7.86 13.16
N VAL A 385 -2.99 8.38 13.13
CA VAL A 385 -2.71 9.82 12.99
C VAL A 385 -3.23 10.36 11.65
N ALA A 386 -2.93 9.67 10.54
CA ALA A 386 -3.36 10.08 9.21
C ALA A 386 -4.88 10.11 9.08
N LEU A 387 -5.59 9.10 9.62
CA LEU A 387 -7.05 9.04 9.59
C LEU A 387 -7.72 10.14 10.41
N ILE A 388 -7.12 10.59 11.52
CA ILE A 388 -7.63 11.75 12.27
C ILE A 388 -7.59 13.00 11.40
N GLU A 389 -6.45 13.27 10.76
CA GLU A 389 -6.30 14.42 9.87
C GLU A 389 -7.26 14.32 8.67
N PHE A 390 -7.36 13.14 8.07
CA PHE A 390 -8.23 12.87 6.95
C PHE A 390 -9.72 12.99 7.31
N ALA A 391 -10.10 12.59 8.52
CA ALA A 391 -11.44 12.79 9.05
C ALA A 391 -11.74 14.29 9.21
N LEU A 392 -10.83 15.06 9.79
CA LEU A 392 -11.01 16.51 10.00
C LEU A 392 -11.16 17.30 8.69
N LYS A 393 -10.56 16.82 7.59
CA LYS A 393 -10.68 17.37 6.23
C LYS A 393 -11.90 16.87 5.46
N SER A 394 -12.81 16.11 6.09
CA SER A 394 -13.96 15.51 5.38
C SER A 394 -14.96 16.55 4.88
N PRO A 395 -15.43 16.44 3.62
CA PRO A 395 -16.38 17.41 3.06
C PRO A 395 -17.81 17.23 3.58
N THR A 396 -18.13 16.08 4.18
CA THR A 396 -19.46 15.78 4.73
C THR A 396 -19.38 15.16 6.12
N ALA A 397 -20.45 15.34 6.90
CA ALA A 397 -20.56 14.72 8.22
C ALA A 397 -20.53 13.19 8.16
N LEU A 398 -21.11 12.59 7.11
CA LEU A 398 -21.10 11.13 6.91
C LEU A 398 -19.67 10.60 6.77
N LEU A 399 -18.87 11.23 5.90
CA LEU A 399 -17.47 10.85 5.69
C LEU A 399 -16.61 11.09 6.93
N PHE A 400 -16.84 12.22 7.63
CA PHE A 400 -16.19 12.48 8.91
C PHE A 400 -16.42 11.32 9.89
N TRP A 401 -17.69 10.93 10.09
CA TRP A 401 -18.03 9.87 11.05
C TRP A 401 -17.49 8.50 10.63
N HIS A 402 -17.45 8.20 9.34
CA HIS A 402 -16.84 6.98 8.83
C HIS A 402 -15.33 6.94 9.15
N ARG A 403 -14.60 7.96 8.72
CA ARG A 403 -13.13 8.04 8.85
C ARG A 403 -12.69 8.09 10.32
N ILE A 404 -13.38 8.87 11.17
CA ILE A 404 -13.01 8.98 12.59
C ILE A 404 -13.29 7.69 13.38
N LYS A 405 -14.34 6.95 13.03
CA LYS A 405 -14.61 5.63 13.63
C LYS A 405 -13.55 4.62 13.22
N MET A 406 -13.09 4.68 11.98
CA MET A 406 -11.99 3.85 11.50
C MET A 406 -10.69 4.17 12.23
N ALA A 407 -10.37 5.46 12.42
CA ALA A 407 -9.22 5.90 13.22
C ALA A 407 -9.27 5.34 14.66
N LYS A 408 -10.45 5.41 15.30
CA LYS A 408 -10.69 4.82 16.61
C LYS A 408 -10.40 3.32 16.63
N ASN A 409 -10.91 2.56 15.67
CA ASN A 409 -10.70 1.11 15.60
C ASN A 409 -9.22 0.77 15.43
N VAL A 410 -8.51 1.47 14.53
CA VAL A 410 -7.06 1.30 14.33
C VAL A 410 -6.26 1.58 15.61
N CYS A 411 -6.59 2.65 16.34
CA CYS A 411 -5.91 2.97 17.59
C CYS A 411 -6.23 1.97 18.71
N ILE A 412 -7.43 1.37 18.72
CA ILE A 412 -7.76 0.26 19.63
C ILE A 412 -6.94 -0.99 19.26
N SER A 413 -6.81 -1.31 17.97
CA SER A 413 -5.94 -2.40 17.51
C SER A 413 -4.49 -2.19 17.94
N LEU A 414 -3.96 -0.97 17.82
CA LEU A 414 -2.63 -0.62 18.32
C LEU A 414 -2.51 -0.83 19.83
N TYR A 415 -3.48 -0.34 20.60
CA TYR A 415 -3.48 -0.53 22.05
C TYR A 415 -3.52 -2.02 22.44
N ASN A 416 -4.26 -2.84 21.69
CA ASN A 416 -4.29 -4.28 21.89
C ASN A 416 -2.93 -4.94 21.57
N VAL A 417 -2.25 -4.51 20.51
CA VAL A 417 -0.86 -4.94 20.20
C VAL A 417 0.07 -4.60 21.35
N ASP A 418 0.02 -3.35 21.82
CA ASP A 418 0.91 -2.88 22.88
C ASP A 418 0.64 -3.61 24.21
N THR A 419 -0.60 -3.95 24.53
CA THR A 419 -0.97 -4.62 25.79
C THR A 419 -0.76 -6.13 25.76
N ARG A 420 -0.84 -6.77 24.58
CA ARG A 420 -0.69 -8.23 24.43
C ARG A 420 0.75 -8.69 24.19
N CYS A 421 1.68 -7.79 23.85
CA CYS A 421 3.11 -8.13 23.70
C CYS A 421 3.69 -8.58 25.06
N GLN A 422 3.84 -9.89 25.23
CA GLN A 422 4.55 -10.47 26.38
C GLN A 422 6.04 -10.58 26.05
N CYS A 423 6.73 -9.45 26.21
CA CYS A 423 8.07 -9.25 25.63
C CYS A 423 9.13 -9.04 26.73
N SER A 424 8.98 -9.73 27.87
CA SER A 424 9.81 -9.56 29.07
C SER A 424 11.30 -9.86 28.88
N GLU A 425 11.66 -10.64 27.84
CA GLU A 425 13.05 -11.02 27.56
C GLU A 425 13.80 -10.01 26.68
N ILE A 426 13.08 -9.08 26.02
CA ILE A 426 13.66 -8.11 25.08
C ILE A 426 13.68 -6.73 25.75
N LYS A 427 14.85 -6.35 26.30
CA LYS A 427 15.03 -5.12 27.08
C LYS A 427 14.56 -3.85 26.36
N GLU A 428 14.82 -3.76 25.05
CA GLU A 428 14.40 -2.63 24.23
C GLU A 428 12.87 -2.49 24.18
N LEU A 429 12.15 -3.61 24.10
CA LEU A 429 10.68 -3.61 24.06
C LEU A 429 10.07 -3.34 25.44
N VAL A 430 10.67 -3.86 26.50
CA VAL A 430 10.25 -3.59 27.88
C VAL A 430 10.21 -2.08 28.16
N ASN A 431 11.16 -1.32 27.60
CA ASN A 431 11.20 0.14 27.77
C ASN A 431 10.35 0.90 26.72
N ALA A 432 10.23 0.39 25.50
CA ALA A 432 9.52 1.09 24.42
C ALA A 432 7.99 0.97 24.51
N ILE A 433 7.48 -0.21 24.87
CA ILE A 433 6.05 -0.52 24.85
C ILE A 433 5.25 0.34 25.82
N PRO A 434 5.64 0.54 27.10
CA PRO A 434 4.86 1.37 28.02
C PRO A 434 4.73 2.82 27.52
N ARG A 435 5.79 3.35 26.92
CA ARG A 435 5.75 4.66 26.27
C ARG A 435 4.77 4.67 25.09
N GLN A 436 4.83 3.66 24.21
CA GLN A 436 3.90 3.56 23.08
C GLN A 436 2.45 3.43 23.56
N GLN A 437 2.17 2.62 24.59
CA GLN A 437 0.84 2.50 25.20
C GLN A 437 0.29 3.86 25.64
N ARG A 438 1.11 4.67 26.33
CA ARG A 438 0.74 6.02 26.77
C ARG A 438 0.46 6.94 25.58
N GLU A 439 1.29 6.89 24.54
CA GLU A 439 1.08 7.67 23.31
C GLU A 439 -0.21 7.26 22.58
N THR A 440 -0.51 5.96 22.52
CA THR A 440 -1.74 5.40 21.95
C THR A 440 -2.99 5.81 22.74
N LEU A 441 -2.95 5.72 24.08
CA LEU A 441 -4.03 6.18 24.95
C LEU A 441 -4.28 7.69 24.82
N HIS A 442 -3.22 8.48 24.70
CA HIS A 442 -3.35 9.90 24.44
C HIS A 442 -4.05 10.17 23.09
N LEU A 443 -3.69 9.43 22.05
CA LEU A 443 -4.32 9.52 20.73
C LEU A 443 -5.81 9.13 20.77
N LEU A 444 -6.15 8.05 21.50
CA LEU A 444 -7.53 7.64 21.76
C LEU A 444 -8.33 8.72 22.50
N SER A 445 -7.75 9.33 23.53
CA SER A 445 -8.41 10.44 24.24
C SER A 445 -8.72 11.61 23.30
N LYS A 446 -7.76 12.00 22.45
CA LYS A 446 -7.95 13.04 21.43
C LYS A 446 -9.06 12.67 20.44
N LEU A 447 -9.11 11.42 19.97
CA LEU A 447 -10.17 10.91 19.10
C LEU A 447 -11.54 11.04 19.74
N PHE A 448 -11.68 10.58 20.98
CA PHE A 448 -12.94 10.66 21.71
C PHE A 448 -13.38 12.10 21.96
N LEU A 449 -12.47 13.03 22.25
CA LEU A 449 -12.77 14.46 22.35
C LEU A 449 -13.27 15.05 21.02
N ILE A 450 -12.61 14.72 19.91
CA ILE A 450 -13.01 15.14 18.56
C ILE A 450 -14.41 14.62 18.24
N MET A 451 -14.70 13.36 18.56
CA MET A 451 -16.02 12.75 18.37
C MET A 451 -17.06 13.41 19.30
N ALA A 452 -16.74 13.63 20.58
CA ALA A 452 -17.63 14.23 21.57
C ALA A 452 -18.09 15.63 21.14
N SER A 453 -17.16 16.44 20.61
CA SER A 453 -17.44 17.81 20.14
C SER A 453 -18.48 17.89 19.00
N ARG A 454 -18.73 16.78 18.31
CA ARG A 454 -19.62 16.69 17.15
C ARG A 454 -20.81 15.76 17.38
N ALA A 455 -20.89 15.10 18.54
CA ALA A 455 -21.94 14.18 18.89
C ALA A 455 -23.12 14.89 19.59
N PRO A 456 -24.34 14.34 19.52
CA PRO A 456 -25.44 14.78 20.38
C PRO A 456 -25.07 14.71 21.86
N LYS A 457 -25.57 15.64 22.69
CA LYS A 457 -25.15 15.85 24.09
C LYS A 457 -24.98 14.56 24.91
N ARG A 458 -25.93 13.62 24.85
CA ARG A 458 -25.87 12.36 25.60
C ARG A 458 -24.69 11.47 25.17
N GLU A 459 -24.46 11.38 23.87
CA GLU A 459 -23.37 10.58 23.31
C GLU A 459 -22.03 11.30 23.48
N GLY A 460 -22.04 12.64 23.37
CA GLY A 460 -20.87 13.48 23.65
C GLY A 460 -20.35 13.30 25.08
N LEU A 461 -21.24 13.19 26.07
CA LEU A 461 -20.84 12.91 27.46
C LEU A 461 -20.19 11.52 27.60
N ARG A 462 -20.74 10.48 26.98
CA ARG A 462 -20.14 9.13 27.02
C ARG A 462 -18.76 9.09 26.37
N LEU A 463 -18.59 9.79 25.25
CA LEU A 463 -17.30 9.91 24.59
C LEU A 463 -16.31 10.71 25.44
N LEU A 464 -16.77 11.76 26.14
CA LEU A 464 -15.93 12.51 27.08
C LEU A 464 -15.47 11.63 28.27
N GLU A 465 -16.35 10.76 28.79
CA GLU A 465 -16.01 9.76 29.81
C GLU A 465 -14.95 8.77 29.31
N GLN A 466 -15.05 8.32 28.06
CA GLN A 466 -14.04 7.46 27.44
C GLN A 466 -12.70 8.20 27.27
N ALA A 467 -12.73 9.47 26.86
CA ALA A 467 -11.55 10.30 26.75
C ALA A 467 -10.85 10.53 28.10
N GLU A 468 -11.65 10.72 29.17
CA GLU A 468 -11.17 10.82 30.55
C GLU A 468 -10.48 9.53 30.98
N LYS A 469 -11.14 8.39 30.76
CA LYS A 469 -10.60 7.06 31.10
C LYS A 469 -9.23 6.84 30.47
N CYS A 470 -9.09 7.09 29.18
CA CYS A 470 -7.81 6.93 28.49
C CYS A 470 -6.68 7.79 29.09
N LEU A 471 -6.95 9.04 29.49
CA LEU A 471 -5.92 9.88 30.12
C LEU A 471 -5.57 9.45 31.54
N ARG A 472 -6.55 8.93 32.30
CA ARG A 472 -6.27 8.37 33.63
C ARG A 472 -5.41 7.12 33.54
N ASP A 473 -5.68 6.26 32.56
CA ASP A 473 -4.89 5.05 32.30
C ASP A 473 -3.44 5.38 31.87
N CYS A 474 -3.13 6.63 31.50
CA CYS A 474 -1.75 7.08 31.26
C CYS A 474 -0.98 7.47 32.53
N LEU A 475 -1.67 7.69 33.66
CA LEU A 475 -1.02 8.09 34.91
C LEU A 475 -0.34 6.88 35.55
N PRO A 476 0.84 7.05 36.17
CA PRO A 476 1.46 5.97 36.94
C PRO A 476 0.50 5.56 38.06
N THR A 477 0.36 4.25 38.27
CA THR A 477 -0.38 3.71 39.41
C THR A 477 0.32 4.18 40.67
N GLU A 478 -0.37 4.90 41.56
CA GLU A 478 0.20 5.18 42.88
C GLU A 478 0.54 3.83 43.53
N PRO A 479 1.74 3.65 44.12
CA PRO A 479 2.02 2.47 44.90
C PRO A 479 1.01 2.47 46.05
N GLU A 480 0.03 1.56 45.99
CA GLU A 480 -0.89 1.33 47.10
C GLU A 480 -0.04 1.12 48.35
N GLY A 481 -0.25 1.97 49.35
CA GLY A 481 0.54 1.98 50.57
C GLY A 481 0.64 0.59 51.18
N ARG A 482 1.80 -0.06 51.02
CA ARG A 482 2.21 -1.15 51.89
C ARG A 482 2.54 -0.55 53.26
N GLU A 483 1.49 -0.32 54.04
CA GLU A 483 1.60 -0.40 55.50
C GLU A 483 1.84 -1.88 55.83
N GLY A 484 3.10 -2.28 55.81
CA GLY A 484 3.50 -3.65 56.11
C GLY A 484 5.01 -3.75 56.21
N ASP A 485 5.50 -3.62 57.44
CA ASP A 485 6.88 -3.92 57.82
C ASP A 485 7.30 -5.28 57.23
N GLY A 486 8.23 -5.24 56.30
CA GLY A 486 8.80 -6.42 55.67
C GLY A 486 10.00 -6.03 54.86
N GLU A 487 11.18 -6.17 55.46
CA GLU A 487 12.47 -6.24 54.76
C GLU A 487 12.38 -7.39 53.75
N GLY A 488 11.93 -7.06 52.55
CA GLY A 488 11.90 -7.94 51.39
C GLY A 488 12.72 -7.27 50.31
N ASP A 489 13.90 -7.85 50.08
CA ASP A 489 14.86 -7.53 49.02
C ASP A 489 14.24 -7.83 47.64
N GLY A 490 13.27 -7.01 47.23
CA GLY A 490 12.44 -7.21 46.05
C GLY A 490 12.56 -6.05 45.10
N ASP A 491 13.36 -6.24 44.04
CA ASP A 491 13.39 -5.52 42.76
C ASP A 491 12.68 -4.16 42.75
N GLU A 492 13.39 -3.12 43.21
CA GLU A 492 12.99 -1.71 43.10
C GLU A 492 13.11 -1.16 41.65
N ASP A 493 13.45 -1.99 40.66
CA ASP A 493 13.89 -1.54 39.32
C ASP A 493 12.80 -1.46 38.23
N HIS A 494 11.50 -1.61 38.54
CA HIS A 494 10.46 -1.75 37.51
C HIS A 494 9.41 -0.63 37.36
N LEU A 495 9.54 0.49 38.06
CA LEU A 495 8.75 1.69 37.75
C LEU A 495 9.62 2.67 36.96
N GLU A 496 9.45 2.68 35.63
CA GLU A 496 9.96 3.77 34.79
C GLU A 496 9.53 5.11 35.40
N GLU A 497 10.47 5.85 36.00
CA GLU A 497 10.26 7.23 36.41
C GLU A 497 10.02 8.07 35.14
N MET A 498 8.75 8.24 34.78
CA MET A 498 8.36 9.15 33.71
C MET A 498 8.88 10.55 34.04
N GLU A 499 9.52 11.18 33.06
CA GLU A 499 10.06 12.53 33.22
C GLU A 499 8.99 13.46 33.80
N LEU A 500 9.33 14.19 34.87
CA LEU A 500 8.39 15.04 35.61
C LEU A 500 7.64 16.04 34.72
N SER A 501 8.30 16.52 33.65
CA SER A 501 7.72 17.42 32.65
C SER A 501 6.61 16.75 31.81
N CYS A 502 6.80 15.49 31.45
CA CYS A 502 5.84 14.66 30.74
C CYS A 502 4.63 14.33 31.64
N LEU A 503 4.88 13.98 32.90
CA LEU A 503 3.84 13.74 33.89
C LEU A 503 2.99 15.00 34.13
N ALA A 504 3.63 16.16 34.31
CA ALA A 504 2.93 17.44 34.45
C ALA A 504 2.00 17.72 33.26
N THR A 505 2.46 17.42 32.04
CA THR A 505 1.68 17.60 30.80
C THR A 505 0.42 16.73 30.79
N LEU A 506 0.48 15.50 31.30
CA LEU A 506 -0.70 14.62 31.44
C LEU A 506 -1.71 15.19 32.44
N TYR A 507 -1.25 15.67 33.60
CA TYR A 507 -2.11 16.32 34.58
C TYR A 507 -2.82 17.56 34.02
N PHE A 508 -2.10 18.41 33.28
CA PHE A 508 -2.71 19.57 32.63
C PHE A 508 -3.76 19.18 31.59
N ARG A 509 -3.48 18.15 30.77
CA ARG A 509 -4.44 17.65 29.78
C ARG A 509 -5.71 17.12 30.44
N LEU A 510 -5.57 16.33 31.51
CA LEU A 510 -6.71 15.81 32.27
C LEU A 510 -7.50 16.95 32.92
N ALA A 511 -6.83 17.92 33.55
CA ALA A 511 -7.48 19.09 34.14
C ALA A 511 -8.31 19.87 33.10
N VAL A 512 -7.78 20.09 31.90
CA VAL A 512 -8.52 20.74 30.81
C VAL A 512 -9.74 19.90 30.40
N LEU A 513 -9.58 18.59 30.27
CA LEU A 513 -10.69 17.68 29.93
C LEU A 513 -11.81 17.74 30.97
N LEU A 514 -11.48 17.68 32.26
CA LEU A 514 -12.48 17.68 33.34
C LEU A 514 -13.31 18.97 33.36
N ARG A 515 -12.74 20.11 32.96
CA ARG A 515 -13.48 21.37 32.83
C ARG A 515 -14.57 21.33 31.75
N LEU A 516 -14.44 20.47 30.73
CA LEU A 516 -15.43 20.35 29.65
C LEU A 516 -16.77 19.79 30.12
N TYR A 517 -16.83 19.12 31.27
CA TYR A 517 -18.09 18.63 31.85
C TYR A 517 -19.00 19.77 32.33
N GLY A 518 -18.44 20.94 32.67
CA GLY A 518 -19.20 22.06 33.24
C GLY A 518 -19.79 21.79 34.63
N ASP A 519 -19.29 20.76 35.33
CA ASP A 519 -19.72 20.37 36.67
C ASP A 519 -18.78 20.95 37.76
N ALA A 520 -19.34 21.36 38.89
CA ALA A 520 -18.58 21.99 39.98
C ALA A 520 -17.60 21.02 40.68
N ASN A 521 -17.92 19.73 40.77
CA ASN A 521 -17.02 18.73 41.34
C ASN A 521 -15.86 18.47 40.39
N LYS A 522 -16.14 18.27 39.10
CA LYS A 522 -15.10 18.11 38.07
C LYS A 522 -14.19 19.33 37.94
N THR A 523 -14.73 20.54 38.15
CA THR A 523 -13.94 21.78 38.17
C THR A 523 -12.97 21.82 39.35
N ARG A 524 -13.41 21.43 40.56
CA ARG A 524 -12.53 21.34 41.73
C ARG A 524 -11.42 20.30 41.54
N GLU A 525 -11.76 19.16 40.97
CA GLU A 525 -10.77 18.13 40.62
C GLU A 525 -9.75 18.66 39.59
N ALA A 526 -10.22 19.37 38.56
CA ALA A 526 -9.35 20.01 37.57
C ALA A 526 -8.37 21.02 38.19
N ASP A 527 -8.81 21.81 39.17
CA ASP A 527 -7.94 22.76 39.88
C ASP A 527 -6.85 22.03 40.68
N ALA A 528 -7.20 20.92 41.34
CA ALA A 528 -6.24 20.10 42.07
C ALA A 528 -5.18 19.45 41.15
N LEU A 529 -5.63 18.86 40.03
CA LEU A 529 -4.72 18.26 39.04
C LEU A 529 -3.80 19.31 38.41
N LYS A 530 -4.33 20.50 38.12
CA LYS A 530 -3.50 21.61 37.62
C LYS A 530 -2.43 22.01 38.64
N ALA A 531 -2.80 22.19 39.90
CA ALA A 531 -1.85 22.54 40.96
C ALA A 531 -0.75 21.48 41.09
N HIS A 532 -1.09 20.21 40.98
CA HIS A 532 -0.11 19.12 41.00
C HIS A 532 0.81 19.13 39.77
N GLY A 533 0.28 19.40 38.57
CA GLY A 533 1.09 19.62 37.37
C GLY A 533 2.06 20.80 37.50
N ASP A 534 1.61 21.90 38.11
CA ASP A 534 2.46 23.08 38.38
C ASP A 534 3.60 22.74 39.36
N GLU A 535 3.33 21.92 40.39
CA GLU A 535 4.35 21.44 41.34
C GLU A 535 5.41 20.57 40.65
N LEU A 536 5.00 19.61 39.84
CA LEU A 536 5.90 18.73 39.09
C LEU A 536 6.78 19.53 38.12
N LEU A 537 6.20 20.52 37.44
CA LEU A 537 6.96 21.40 36.53
C LEU A 537 7.98 22.27 37.30
N ALA A 538 7.64 22.73 38.50
CA ALA A 538 8.56 23.46 39.37
C ALA A 538 9.73 22.56 39.82
N LYS A 539 9.46 21.31 40.21
CA LYS A 539 10.49 20.31 40.54
C LYS A 539 11.40 20.01 39.36
N ALA A 540 10.84 19.79 38.17
CA ALA A 540 11.61 19.56 36.95
C ALA A 540 12.59 20.72 36.65
N LYS A 541 12.12 21.96 36.77
CA LYS A 541 12.96 23.16 36.58
C LYS A 541 14.06 23.29 37.64
N ALA A 542 13.77 22.95 38.89
CA ALA A 542 14.76 22.96 39.96
C ALA A 542 15.88 21.94 39.69
N MET A 543 15.53 20.71 39.30
CA MET A 543 16.50 19.67 38.95
C MET A 543 17.38 20.06 37.76
N GLN A 544 16.79 20.63 36.70
CA GLN A 544 17.55 21.11 35.54
C GLN A 544 18.54 22.24 35.93
N ALA A 545 18.11 23.17 36.79
CA ALA A 545 18.97 24.25 37.27
C ALA A 545 20.14 23.73 38.13
N GLU A 546 19.92 22.70 38.95
CA GLU A 546 20.96 22.04 39.74
C GLU A 546 21.96 21.27 38.87
N GLU A 547 21.48 20.60 37.83
CA GLU A 547 22.33 19.87 36.87
C GLU A 547 23.19 20.85 36.05
N GLU A 548 22.62 21.96 35.58
CA GLU A 548 23.37 23.03 34.89
C GLU A 548 24.41 23.70 35.80
N ALA A 549 24.06 23.95 37.07
CA ALA A 549 24.99 24.49 38.05
C ALA A 549 26.15 23.53 38.35
N SER A 550 25.87 22.22 38.36
CA SER A 550 26.88 21.18 38.57
C SER A 550 27.80 21.01 37.35
N LYS A 551 27.26 21.07 36.13
CA LYS A 551 28.05 21.07 34.88
C LYS A 551 28.98 22.28 34.79
N LYS A 552 28.48 23.48 35.10
CA LYS A 552 29.32 24.69 35.14
C LYS A 552 30.45 24.61 36.16
N LYS A 553 30.19 24.07 37.36
CA LYS A 553 31.25 23.81 38.37
C LYS A 553 32.31 22.83 37.86
N ALA A 554 31.89 21.75 37.19
CA ALA A 554 32.81 20.77 36.63
C ALA A 554 33.66 21.35 35.47
N GLU A 555 33.08 22.22 34.65
CA GLU A 555 33.80 22.94 33.58
C GLU A 555 34.83 23.92 34.15
N ASP A 556 34.46 24.70 35.17
CA ASP A 556 35.34 25.64 35.87
C ASP A 556 36.51 24.93 36.57
N GLU A 557 36.28 23.75 37.15
CA GLU A 557 37.34 22.94 37.77
C GLU A 557 38.29 22.33 36.74
N ASN A 558 37.78 21.94 35.56
CA ASN A 558 38.58 21.40 34.47
C ASN A 558 39.44 22.49 33.79
N GLU A 559 38.92 23.72 33.65
CA GLU A 559 39.73 24.86 33.20
C GLU A 559 40.84 25.21 34.19
N LYS A 560 40.54 25.24 35.50
CA LYS A 560 41.56 25.45 36.55
C LYS A 560 42.64 24.38 36.58
N MET A 561 42.30 23.12 36.27
CA MET A 561 43.31 22.06 36.11
C MET A 561 44.15 22.22 34.84
N LYS A 562 43.58 22.72 33.74
CA LYS A 562 44.32 23.00 32.51
C LYS A 562 45.28 24.18 32.66
N GLU A 563 44.93 25.20 33.43
CA GLU A 563 45.83 26.31 33.76
C GLU A 563 46.99 25.86 34.67
N LYS A 564 46.72 25.09 35.72
CA LYS A 564 47.78 24.55 36.59
C LYS A 564 48.76 23.60 35.88
N LYS A 565 48.36 22.97 34.78
CA LYS A 565 49.25 22.13 33.94
C LYS A 565 50.11 22.93 32.97
N LYS A 566 49.88 24.23 32.77
CA LYS A 566 50.73 25.10 31.95
C LYS A 566 51.88 25.74 32.74
N ASP A 567 51.78 25.74 34.08
CA ASP A 567 52.77 26.32 34.99
C ASP A 567 53.79 25.28 35.52
N PHE A 568 53.70 24.03 35.07
CA PHE A 568 54.72 22.97 35.22
C PHE A 568 55.32 22.66 33.85
#